data_AF-A0AAE0B4N2-F1
#
_entry.id   AF-A0AAE0B4N2-F1
#
_cell.length_a   1.000
_cell.length_b   1.000
_cell.length_c   1.000
_cell.angle_alpha   90.00
_cell.angle_beta   90.00
_cell.angle_gamma   90.00
#
_symmetry.space_group_name_H-M   'P 1'
#
loop_
_entity.id
_entity.type
_entity.pdbx_description
1 polymer ?
#
loop_
_entity_poly.entity_id
_entity_poly.type
_entity_poly.pdbx_seq_one_letter_code
_entity_poly.pdbx_strand_id
1 'polypeptide(L)'
;MLNINATVITTYSALFLGGVDRLLQVLQVSFPELGLTHADCIETSWIRSVLYFDNNPVNASLEILRRHRFSNRFSYKSKVDYVQEPIPEMALEELQKRVLEEENPVIVWTPYGGMMSRISESETPFPHRKGNIFKQLLCGLVGWR
;
A
#
# COMPACT_ATOMS: atom_id res chain seq x y z
N MET A 1 5.17 -25.49 -12.44
CA MET A 1 6.54 -25.13 -12.85
C MET A 1 6.86 -23.83 -12.14
N LEU A 2 7.82 -23.84 -11.21
CA LEU A 2 8.28 -22.60 -10.56
C LEU A 2 8.86 -21.68 -11.64
N ASN A 3 8.42 -20.42 -11.64
CA ASN A 3 8.80 -19.46 -12.65
C ASN A 3 10.21 -18.93 -12.30
N ILE A 4 11.24 -19.55 -12.88
CA ILE A 4 12.65 -19.49 -12.42
C ILE A 4 13.28 -18.07 -12.54
N ASN A 5 12.56 -17.10 -13.13
CA ASN A 5 12.99 -15.70 -13.27
C ASN A 5 12.06 -14.68 -12.58
N ALA A 6 11.04 -15.12 -11.83
CA ALA A 6 10.12 -14.20 -11.16
C ALA A 6 10.80 -13.60 -9.91
N THR A 7 10.77 -12.27 -9.79
CA THR A 7 11.29 -11.52 -8.64
C THR A 7 10.15 -10.75 -7.98
N VAL A 8 10.11 -10.74 -6.65
CA VAL A 8 9.15 -9.91 -5.91
C VAL A 8 9.59 -8.45 -5.97
N ILE A 9 8.67 -7.60 -6.41
CA ILE A 9 8.85 -6.15 -6.44
C ILE A 9 8.13 -5.56 -5.24
N THR A 10 8.81 -4.69 -4.49
CA THR A 10 8.18 -3.87 -3.44
C THR A 10 8.03 -2.44 -3.95
N THR A 11 6.91 -1.81 -3.63
CA THR A 11 6.61 -0.44 -4.05
C THR A 11 6.13 0.36 -2.85
N TYR A 12 6.75 1.51 -2.61
CA TYR A 12 6.47 2.38 -1.48
C TYR A 12 5.79 3.66 -1.98
N SER A 13 4.46 3.62 -2.08
CA SER A 13 3.67 4.80 -2.46
C SER A 13 3.23 5.55 -1.21
N ALA A 14 3.49 6.86 -1.15
CA ALA A 14 3.21 7.67 0.03
C ALA A 14 2.47 8.98 -0.32
N LEU A 15 1.73 9.50 0.66
CA LEU A 15 1.16 10.85 0.64
C LEU A 15 1.67 11.61 1.85
N PHE A 16 2.30 12.75 1.62
CA PHE A 16 2.75 13.64 2.68
C PHE A 16 1.99 14.96 2.61
N LEU A 17 1.38 15.37 3.72
CA LEU A 17 0.66 16.64 3.82
C LEU A 17 1.63 17.76 4.19
N GLY A 18 2.47 18.14 3.23
CA GLY A 18 3.49 19.19 3.35
C GLY A 18 4.39 19.25 2.12
N GLY A 19 5.35 20.16 2.14
CA GLY A 19 6.33 20.32 1.05
C GLY A 19 7.38 19.21 1.03
N VAL A 20 7.99 19.01 -0.14
CA VAL A 20 8.99 17.95 -0.40
C VAL A 20 10.23 18.07 0.49
N ASP A 21 10.73 19.28 0.77
CA ASP A 21 11.90 19.46 1.64
C ASP A 21 11.67 18.89 3.05
N ARG A 22 10.47 19.14 3.59
CA ARG A 22 10.09 18.61 4.91
C ARG A 22 9.90 17.10 4.87
N LEU A 23 9.34 16.54 3.78
CA LEU A 23 9.24 15.10 3.59
C LEU A 23 10.63 14.44 3.63
N LEU A 24 11.58 14.98 2.86
CA LEU A 24 12.94 14.44 2.80
C LEU A 24 13.64 14.52 4.16
N GLN A 25 13.48 15.62 4.90
CA GLN A 25 14.01 15.75 6.26
C GLN A 25 13.43 14.69 7.22
N VAL A 26 12.12 14.43 7.14
CA VAL A 26 11.48 13.41 7.97
C VAL A 26 12.02 12.02 7.64
N LEU A 27 12.05 11.64 6.36
CA LEU A 27 12.49 10.31 5.94
C LEU A 27 13.98 10.08 6.17
N GLN A 28 14.82 11.10 6.04
CA GLN A 28 16.24 10.97 6.37
C GLN A 28 16.49 10.59 7.83
N VAL A 29 15.58 10.97 8.74
CA VAL A 29 15.66 10.65 10.17
C VAL A 29 14.96 9.32 10.48
N SER A 30 13.76 9.11 9.96
CA SER A 30 12.92 7.99 10.39
C SER A 30 13.00 6.75 9.50
N PHE A 31 13.42 6.88 8.24
CA PHE A 31 13.49 5.77 7.29
C PHE A 31 14.51 6.03 6.16
N PRO A 32 15.80 6.24 6.50
CA PRO A 32 16.84 6.55 5.53
C PRO A 32 17.11 5.42 4.52
N GLU A 33 16.79 4.17 4.88
CA GLU A 33 17.01 2.98 4.06
C GLU A 33 16.22 3.00 2.75
N LEU A 34 15.11 3.75 2.70
CA LEU A 34 14.32 3.92 1.48
C LEU A 34 15.09 4.70 0.40
N GLY A 35 16.06 5.53 0.78
CA GLY A 35 16.89 6.30 -0.16
C GLY A 35 16.11 7.31 -1.02
N LEU A 36 14.96 7.79 -0.53
CA LEU A 36 14.09 8.70 -1.28
C LEU A 36 14.82 9.99 -1.66
N THR A 37 14.71 10.39 -2.93
CA THR A 37 15.25 11.65 -3.43
C THR A 37 14.16 12.59 -3.91
N HIS A 38 14.53 13.85 -4.17
CA HIS A 38 13.60 14.81 -4.76
C HIS A 38 13.10 14.39 -6.15
N ALA A 39 13.86 13.59 -6.90
CA ALA A 39 13.47 13.11 -8.23
C ALA A 39 12.29 12.11 -8.17
N ASP A 40 12.10 11.47 -7.02
CA ASP A 40 11.03 10.50 -6.78
C ASP A 40 9.72 11.17 -6.29
N CYS A 41 9.78 12.47 -6.00
CA CYS A 41 8.69 13.22 -5.39
C CYS A 41 7.88 14.00 -6.44
N ILE A 42 6.54 13.99 -6.28
CA ILE A 42 5.63 14.83 -7.06
C ILE A 42 4.88 15.74 -6.09
N GLU A 43 5.22 17.03 -6.08
CA GLU A 43 4.47 18.02 -5.30
C GLU A 43 3.24 18.47 -6.07
N THR A 44 2.07 18.33 -5.44
CA THR A 44 0.79 18.61 -6.10
C THR A 44 -0.32 18.92 -5.08
N SER A 45 -1.45 19.43 -5.54
CA SER A 45 -2.65 19.60 -4.71
C SER A 45 -3.22 18.24 -4.28
N TRP A 46 -3.84 18.16 -3.10
CA TRP A 46 -4.46 16.93 -2.60
C TRP A 46 -5.38 16.22 -3.61
N ILE A 47 -6.23 16.95 -4.33
CA ILE A 47 -7.15 16.31 -5.30
C ILE A 47 -6.42 15.66 -6.48
N ARG A 48 -5.22 16.16 -6.83
CA ARG A 48 -4.38 15.56 -7.87
C ARG A 48 -3.58 14.36 -7.35
N SER A 49 -3.28 14.28 -6.05
CA SER A 49 -2.72 13.05 -5.48
C SER A 49 -3.72 11.90 -5.52
N VAL A 50 -5.04 12.18 -5.48
CA VAL A 50 -6.07 11.14 -5.70
C VAL A 50 -5.92 10.52 -7.10
N LEU A 51 -5.60 11.31 -8.14
CA LEU A 51 -5.33 10.77 -9.48
C LEU A 51 -4.12 9.83 -9.49
N TYR A 52 -3.06 10.19 -8.76
CA TYR A 52 -1.86 9.35 -8.62
C TYR A 52 -2.21 7.98 -8.02
N PHE A 53 -2.98 7.93 -6.92
CA PHE A 53 -3.38 6.67 -6.30
C PHE A 53 -4.41 5.88 -7.11
N ASP A 54 -5.17 6.53 -8.00
CA ASP A 54 -6.06 5.88 -8.97
C ASP A 54 -5.32 5.46 -10.27
N ASN A 55 -3.98 5.48 -10.28
CA ASN A 55 -3.14 5.15 -11.43
C ASN A 55 -3.42 6.00 -12.69
N ASN A 56 -3.84 7.25 -12.52
CA ASN A 56 -3.98 8.21 -13.61
C ASN A 56 -2.82 9.22 -13.59
N PRO A 57 -2.47 9.83 -14.75
CA PRO A 57 -1.52 10.93 -14.79
C PRO A 57 -1.95 12.07 -13.85
N VAL A 58 -1.03 12.59 -13.04
CA VAL A 58 -1.30 13.67 -12.06
C VAL A 58 -1.82 14.95 -12.73
N ASN A 59 -1.47 15.16 -14.00
CA ASN A 59 -1.92 16.28 -14.82
C ASN A 59 -3.24 16.04 -15.56
N ALA A 60 -3.87 14.86 -15.43
CA ALA A 60 -5.12 14.54 -16.10
C ALA A 60 -6.29 15.45 -15.65
N SER A 61 -7.35 15.48 -16.45
CA SER A 61 -8.58 16.19 -16.11
C SER A 61 -9.28 15.52 -14.92
N LEU A 62 -9.68 16.34 -13.93
CA LEU A 62 -10.41 15.88 -12.74
C LEU A 62 -11.80 15.31 -13.07
N GLU A 63 -12.36 15.60 -14.25
CA GLU A 63 -13.63 15.02 -14.71
C GLU A 63 -13.61 13.49 -14.75
N ILE A 64 -12.43 12.88 -14.81
CA ILE A 64 -12.24 11.42 -14.74
C ILE A 64 -12.79 10.82 -13.44
N LEU A 65 -12.69 11.55 -12.32
CA LEU A 65 -13.16 11.13 -11.00
C LEU A 65 -14.70 11.08 -10.92
N ARG A 66 -15.40 11.73 -11.86
CA ARG A 66 -16.87 11.70 -11.96
C ARG A 66 -17.38 10.50 -12.75
N ARG A 67 -16.51 9.86 -13.54
CA ARG A 67 -16.89 8.72 -14.38
C ARG A 67 -16.93 7.46 -13.54
N HIS A 68 -18.01 6.69 -13.63
CA HIS A 68 -18.05 5.33 -13.10
C HIS A 68 -17.20 4.43 -13.99
N ARG A 69 -15.93 4.22 -13.61
CA ARG A 69 -15.08 3.21 -14.23
C ARG A 69 -15.34 1.87 -13.52
N PHE A 70 -16.10 1.00 -14.17
CA PHE A 70 -16.05 -0.43 -13.88
C PHE A 70 -14.81 -1.04 -14.56
N SER A 71 -13.61 -0.66 -14.12
CA SER A 71 -12.40 -1.26 -14.67
C SER A 71 -12.08 -2.54 -13.91
N ASN A 72 -12.01 -3.64 -14.67
CA ASN A 72 -11.51 -4.97 -14.33
C ASN A 72 -12.54 -5.97 -13.77
N ARG A 73 -13.19 -6.71 -14.69
CA ARG A 73 -13.91 -7.95 -14.41
C ARG A 73 -12.92 -9.12 -14.27
N PHE A 74 -11.97 -9.02 -13.36
CA PHE A 74 -11.17 -10.20 -12.98
C PHE A 74 -11.75 -10.76 -11.69
N SER A 75 -11.94 -12.08 -11.67
CA SER A 75 -12.29 -12.78 -10.44
C SER A 75 -11.05 -12.81 -9.56
N TYR A 76 -11.16 -12.31 -8.34
CA TYR A 76 -10.07 -12.33 -7.37
C TYR A 76 -10.58 -12.82 -6.01
N LYS A 77 -9.67 -13.34 -5.20
CA LYS A 77 -9.90 -13.62 -3.78
C LYS A 77 -8.99 -12.71 -2.97
N SER A 78 -9.56 -12.08 -1.95
CA SER A 78 -8.80 -11.32 -0.97
C SER A 78 -8.99 -11.84 0.45
N LYS A 79 -7.93 -11.65 1.25
CA LYS A 79 -7.91 -11.87 2.70
C LYS A 79 -7.25 -10.67 3.37
N VAL A 80 -7.69 -10.35 4.58
CA VAL A 80 -7.17 -9.23 5.36
C VAL A 80 -6.74 -9.74 6.73
N ASP A 81 -5.56 -9.33 7.16
CA ASP A 81 -5.04 -9.51 8.50
C ASP A 81 -4.61 -8.16 9.10
N TYR A 82 -4.56 -8.08 10.43
CA TYR A 82 -4.05 -6.92 11.16
C TYR A 82 -2.83 -7.34 11.97
N VAL A 83 -1.70 -6.73 11.66
CA VAL A 83 -0.42 -7.08 12.26
C VAL A 83 -0.20 -6.19 13.47
N GLN A 84 0.20 -6.78 14.60
CA GLN A 84 0.44 -6.08 15.87
C GLN A 84 1.93 -6.01 16.23
N GLU A 85 2.72 -6.99 15.77
CA GLU A 85 4.17 -7.07 15.97
C GLU A 85 4.88 -7.23 14.62
N PRO A 86 6.10 -6.68 14.45
CA PRO A 86 6.84 -6.82 13.20
C PRO A 86 7.01 -8.28 12.78
N ILE A 87 6.76 -8.55 11.49
CA ILE A 87 6.93 -9.89 10.92
C ILE A 87 8.43 -10.22 10.91
N PRO A 88 8.87 -11.35 11.50
CA PRO A 88 10.27 -11.75 11.48
C PRO A 88 10.80 -11.93 10.06
N GLU A 89 12.09 -11.68 9.83
CA GLU A 89 12.74 -11.79 8.52
C GLU A 89 12.53 -13.16 7.86
N MET A 90 12.71 -14.25 8.61
CA MET A 90 12.45 -15.61 8.11
C MET A 90 11.02 -15.80 7.59
N ALA A 91 10.03 -15.15 8.20
CA ALA A 91 8.64 -15.21 7.74
C ALA A 91 8.41 -14.34 6.49
N LEU A 92 9.16 -13.25 6.31
CA LEU A 92 9.14 -12.45 5.08
C LEU A 92 9.78 -13.20 3.91
N GLU A 93 10.88 -13.90 4.13
CA GLU A 93 11.51 -14.76 3.12
C GLU A 93 10.58 -15.89 2.68
N GLU A 94 9.88 -16.51 3.62
CA GLU A 94 8.89 -17.55 3.33
C GLU A 94 7.66 -16.97 2.60
N LEU A 95 7.20 -15.78 3.00
CA LEU A 95 6.14 -15.07 2.29
C LEU A 95 6.55 -14.78 0.83
N GLN A 96 7.78 -14.33 0.60
CA GLN A 96 8.32 -14.09 -0.73
C GLN A 96 8.26 -15.35 -1.60
N LYS A 97 8.65 -16.51 -1.07
CA LYS A 97 8.58 -17.79 -1.80
C LYS A 97 7.14 -18.11 -2.22
N ARG A 98 6.18 -17.98 -1.29
CA ARG A 98 4.76 -18.26 -1.56
C ARG A 98 4.15 -17.30 -2.58
N VAL A 99 4.54 -16.02 -2.53
CA VAL A 99 4.12 -15.02 -3.53
C VAL A 99 4.62 -15.44 -4.93
N LEU A 100 5.79 -16.04 -5.06
CA LEU A 100 6.30 -16.48 -6.35
C LEU A 100 5.59 -17.75 -6.89
N GLU A 101 4.80 -18.44 -6.07
CA GLU A 101 4.02 -19.62 -6.48
C GLU A 101 2.63 -19.27 -7.03
N GLU A 102 2.12 -18.08 -6.71
CA GLU A 102 0.77 -17.62 -7.06
C GLU A 102 0.74 -16.88 -8.41
N GLU A 103 -0.42 -16.91 -9.07
CA GLU A 103 -0.64 -16.19 -10.33
C GLU A 103 -1.08 -14.74 -10.06
N ASN A 104 -0.19 -13.78 -10.33
CA ASN A 104 -0.40 -12.34 -10.13
C ASN A 104 -0.86 -11.93 -8.71
N PRO A 105 -0.18 -12.38 -7.64
CA PRO A 105 -0.52 -11.96 -6.29
C PRO A 105 -0.14 -10.50 -6.03
N VAL A 106 -0.95 -9.85 -5.19
CA VAL A 106 -0.68 -8.51 -4.67
C VAL A 106 -0.84 -8.53 -3.16
N ILE A 107 0.17 -8.03 -2.45
CA ILE A 107 0.09 -7.76 -1.01
C ILE A 107 0.17 -6.26 -0.80
N VAL A 108 -0.80 -5.71 -0.09
CA VAL A 108 -0.85 -4.29 0.27
C VAL A 108 -0.76 -4.16 1.78
N TRP A 109 0.24 -3.45 2.26
CA TRP A 109 0.37 -3.08 3.67
C TRP A 109 -0.03 -1.62 3.85
N THR A 110 -1.03 -1.38 4.69
CA THR A 110 -1.50 -0.02 5.03
C THR A 110 -1.11 0.29 6.47
N PRO A 111 -0.21 1.27 6.72
CA PRO A 111 0.27 1.58 8.06
C PRO A 111 -0.85 2.10 8.96
N TYR A 112 -0.85 1.65 10.22
CA TYR A 112 -1.73 2.10 11.30
C TYR A 112 -0.90 2.84 12.35
N GLY A 113 -1.56 3.68 13.14
CA GLY A 113 -0.89 4.64 14.00
C GLY A 113 -1.63 5.97 14.02
N GLY A 114 -0.90 7.05 14.35
CA GLY A 114 -1.42 8.42 14.24
C GLY A 114 -2.78 8.59 14.91
N MET A 115 -3.76 9.08 14.15
CA MET A 115 -5.13 9.24 14.65
C MET A 115 -5.83 7.91 14.95
N MET A 116 -5.55 6.84 14.18
CA MET A 116 -6.19 5.53 14.36
C MET A 116 -5.90 4.91 15.73
N SER A 117 -4.76 5.25 16.36
CA SER A 117 -4.42 4.77 17.71
C SER A 117 -4.96 5.66 18.84
N ARG A 118 -5.56 6.81 18.53
CA ARG A 118 -6.14 7.74 19.52
C ARG A 118 -7.64 7.53 19.71
N ILE A 119 -8.28 6.82 18.78
CA ILE A 119 -9.70 6.49 18.80
C ILE A 119 -9.90 5.19 19.59
N SER A 120 -10.91 5.15 20.47
CA SER A 120 -11.26 3.94 21.22
C SER A 120 -11.76 2.83 20.29
N GLU A 121 -11.42 1.57 20.60
CA GLU A 121 -11.92 0.40 19.85
C GLU A 121 -13.45 0.29 19.85
N SER A 122 -14.09 0.82 20.90
CA SER A 122 -15.54 0.83 21.07
C SER A 122 -16.23 2.08 20.54
N GLU A 123 -15.49 3.08 20.03
CA GLU A 123 -16.09 4.34 19.54
C GLU A 123 -16.95 4.11 18.30
N THR A 124 -16.62 3.11 17.49
CA THR A 124 -17.35 2.70 16.29
C THR A 124 -17.31 1.18 16.15
N PRO A 125 -18.17 0.55 15.31
CA PRO A 125 -18.08 -0.88 15.01
C PRO A 125 -16.75 -1.34 14.37
N PHE A 126 -15.84 -0.43 13.99
CA PHE A 126 -14.51 -0.75 13.48
C PHE A 126 -13.49 -0.75 14.63
N PRO A 127 -13.07 -1.94 15.14
CA PRO A 127 -12.32 -2.05 16.39
C PRO A 127 -10.80 -2.00 16.21
N HIS A 128 -10.28 -2.09 14.98
CA HIS A 128 -8.85 -2.16 14.73
C HIS A 128 -8.20 -0.79 14.92
N ARG A 129 -7.83 -0.46 16.17
CA ARG A 129 -7.27 0.83 16.58
C ARG A 129 -5.85 0.66 17.11
N LYS A 130 -5.56 1.15 18.32
CA LYS A 130 -4.26 1.07 18.99
C LYS A 130 -3.79 -0.38 19.09
N GLY A 131 -2.49 -0.61 18.91
CA GLY A 131 -1.88 -1.95 18.95
C GLY A 131 -1.69 -2.58 17.56
N ASN A 132 -2.45 -2.17 16.55
CA ASN A 132 -2.21 -2.61 15.17
C ASN A 132 -1.16 -1.70 14.50
N ILE A 133 -0.08 -2.28 13.96
CA ILE A 133 0.99 -1.56 13.26
C ILE A 133 0.67 -1.36 11.77
N PHE A 134 0.02 -2.32 11.13
CA PHE A 134 -0.52 -2.18 9.78
C PHE A 134 -1.62 -3.20 9.48
N LYS A 135 -2.48 -2.87 8.51
CA LYS A 135 -3.42 -3.81 7.88
C LYS A 135 -2.74 -4.43 6.67
N GLN A 136 -2.73 -5.76 6.59
CA GLN A 136 -2.25 -6.52 5.44
C GLN A 136 -3.45 -7.01 4.62
N LEU A 137 -3.46 -6.69 3.33
CA LEU A 137 -4.40 -7.23 2.35
C LEU A 137 -3.61 -8.13 1.39
N LEU A 138 -3.95 -9.41 1.33
CA LEU A 138 -3.47 -10.33 0.29
C LEU A 138 -4.58 -10.51 -0.74
N CYS A 139 -4.25 -10.31 -2.01
CA CYS A 139 -5.14 -10.48 -3.15
C CYS A 139 -4.48 -11.41 -4.17
N GLY A 140 -5.22 -12.38 -4.69
CA GLY A 140 -4.78 -13.25 -5.78
C GLY A 140 -5.89 -13.42 -6.81
N LEU A 141 -5.53 -13.60 -8.08
CA LEU A 141 -6.50 -13.95 -9.11
C LEU A 141 -7.06 -15.34 -8.86
N VAL A 142 -8.35 -15.53 -9.12
CA VAL A 142 -8.96 -16.86 -9.11
C VAL A 142 -9.42 -17.21 -10.52
N GLY A 143 -8.77 -18.22 -11.10
CA GLY A 143 -9.26 -18.91 -12.29
C GLY A 143 -10.19 -20.04 -11.86
N TRP A 144 -11.39 -20.11 -12.44
CA TRP A 144 -12.13 -21.38 -12.46
C TRP A 144 -11.38 -22.28 -13.43
N ARG A 145 -10.74 -23.35 -12.92
CA ARG A 145 -10.27 -24.46 -13.76
C ARG A 145 -11.44 -25.36 -14.13
#